data_AF-A0A973EPK9-F1
#
_entry.id   AF-A0A973EPK9-F1
#
_cell.length_a   1.000
_cell.length_b   1.000
_cell.length_c   1.000
_cell.angle_alpha   90.00
_cell.angle_beta   90.00
_cell.angle_gamma   90.00
#
_symmetry.space_group_name_H-M   'P 1'
#
loop_
_entity.id
_entity.type
_entity.pdbx_description
1 polymer ?
#
loop_
_entity_poly.entity_id
_entity_poly.type
_entity_poly.pdbx_seq_one_letter_code
_entity_poly.pdbx_strand_id
1 'polypeptide(L)'
;MAHGPMGLKRLISPGSNESGAVVIVLALMLTMMLGFAGLAIDTGNLMLVRNELQNAADAAALAGTAGFFPEGHTSKIPDWSSAEAAALAGVQLNKAGGVTLSDADIETGYWNLSQSEAGLQGQGITPGSEDVPALKVRISRSAGSNGGPVSTFFGAFLGKGSLDVSAEATAVLVSPGSVEAGMLFPVAVSKAQADQYWGIPGVSFRICSVYDPKHCEEEAAGQWTSFQVDANNVPTIRDLIANGNPTPVAVGDQIWIQPGTEASLYDHVTPGRDVLMAVVEYIDTHAYVPVVGFVPLRIESVNKTGKCKYIQAHFINDFPLVDGNPAGPKYGAWIPPRLVR
;
A
#
# COMPACT_ATOMS: atom_id res chain seq x y z
N MET A 1 -7.16 -76.37 -89.43
CA MET A 1 -7.81 -77.06 -88.29
C MET A 1 -6.85 -76.97 -87.11
N ALA A 2 -7.15 -76.49 -85.90
CA ALA A 2 -8.40 -76.08 -85.27
C ALA A 2 -8.09 -75.20 -84.02
N HIS A 3 -8.96 -74.21 -83.79
CA HIS A 3 -9.46 -73.62 -82.52
C HIS A 3 -8.61 -73.46 -81.25
N GLY A 4 -8.57 -72.22 -80.72
CA GLY A 4 -9.13 -71.92 -79.39
C GLY A 4 -8.26 -71.10 -78.40
N PRO A 5 -8.83 -70.21 -77.56
CA PRO A 5 -8.17 -69.01 -77.01
C PRO A 5 -7.96 -69.03 -75.47
N MET A 6 -7.70 -67.86 -74.85
CA MET A 6 -7.69 -67.51 -73.40
C MET A 6 -6.35 -67.59 -72.65
N GLY A 7 -5.97 -66.66 -71.78
CA GLY A 7 -6.81 -65.73 -71.01
C GLY A 7 -6.14 -64.39 -70.68
N LEU A 8 -6.96 -63.35 -70.77
CA LEU A 8 -6.69 -61.97 -70.38
C LEU A 8 -6.83 -61.83 -68.84
N LYS A 9 -5.96 -61.00 -68.26
CA LYS A 9 -6.16 -60.21 -67.03
C LYS A 9 -6.71 -60.92 -65.79
N ARG A 10 -5.84 -61.16 -64.80
CA ARG A 10 -6.25 -61.09 -63.39
C ARG A 10 -6.47 -59.63 -63.03
N LEU A 11 -7.73 -59.20 -63.03
CA LEU A 11 -8.18 -57.96 -62.44
C LEU A 11 -7.82 -57.94 -60.97
N ILE A 12 -7.06 -56.93 -60.56
CA ILE A 12 -6.98 -56.49 -59.17
C ILE A 12 -8.40 -56.06 -58.81
N SER A 13 -9.03 -56.81 -57.90
CA SER A 13 -10.32 -56.43 -57.31
C SER A 13 -10.11 -55.18 -56.45
N PRO A 14 -10.83 -54.08 -56.68
CA PRO A 14 -10.90 -53.00 -55.70
C PRO A 14 -11.79 -53.49 -54.56
N GLY A 15 -11.19 -53.71 -53.39
CA GLY A 15 -11.91 -53.99 -52.16
C GLY A 15 -12.80 -52.81 -51.78
N SER A 16 -14.10 -53.10 -51.69
CA SER A 16 -15.21 -52.38 -51.07
C SER A 16 -14.90 -51.30 -50.01
N ASN A 17 -15.23 -50.05 -50.35
CA ASN A 17 -16.00 -49.02 -49.62
C ASN A 17 -15.82 -48.67 -48.12
N GLU A 18 -14.99 -49.33 -47.32
CA GLU A 18 -14.80 -48.93 -45.90
C GLU A 18 -13.59 -48.01 -45.68
N SER A 19 -12.59 -48.07 -46.55
CA SER A 19 -11.40 -47.19 -46.48
C SER A 19 -11.72 -45.70 -46.66
N GLY A 20 -12.80 -45.36 -47.39
CA GLY A 20 -13.24 -43.97 -47.56
C GLY A 20 -13.85 -43.37 -46.29
N ALA A 21 -14.65 -44.14 -45.55
CA ALA A 21 -15.29 -43.69 -44.31
C ALA A 21 -14.26 -43.46 -43.19
N VAL A 22 -13.26 -44.35 -43.09
CA VAL A 22 -12.17 -44.22 -42.10
C VAL A 22 -11.35 -42.94 -42.34
N VAL A 23 -11.06 -42.60 -43.59
CA VAL A 23 -10.34 -41.36 -43.92
C VAL A 23 -11.14 -40.11 -43.53
N ILE A 24 -12.45 -40.11 -43.74
CA ILE A 24 -13.33 -38.99 -43.35
C ILE A 24 -13.35 -38.82 -41.83
N VAL A 25 -13.56 -39.91 -41.07
CA VAL A 25 -13.60 -39.86 -39.61
C VAL A 25 -12.24 -39.44 -39.05
N LEU A 26 -11.14 -39.96 -39.59
CA LEU A 26 -9.79 -39.57 -39.20
C LEU A 26 -9.53 -38.08 -39.44
N ALA A 27 -9.90 -37.57 -40.62
CA ALA A 27 -9.75 -36.15 -40.95
C ALA A 27 -10.54 -35.25 -40.00
N LEU A 28 -11.76 -35.63 -39.65
CA LEU A 28 -12.59 -34.91 -38.68
C LEU A 28 -11.98 -34.94 -37.28
N MET A 29 -11.53 -36.10 -36.80
CA MET A 29 -10.90 -36.26 -35.49
C MET A 29 -9.61 -35.44 -35.39
N LEU A 30 -8.75 -35.50 -36.40
CA LEU A 30 -7.51 -34.70 -36.44
C LEU A 30 -7.81 -33.21 -36.43
N THR A 31 -8.80 -32.76 -37.21
CA THR A 31 -9.23 -31.35 -37.24
C THR A 31 -9.74 -30.91 -35.86
N MET A 32 -10.53 -31.75 -35.21
CA MET A 32 -11.05 -31.50 -33.85
C MET A 32 -9.92 -31.44 -32.81
N MET A 33 -8.97 -32.38 -32.86
CA MET A 33 -7.80 -32.38 -31.97
C MET A 33 -6.92 -31.13 -32.16
N LEU A 34 -6.64 -30.74 -33.41
CA LEU A 34 -5.91 -29.52 -33.73
C LEU A 34 -6.65 -28.28 -33.23
N GLY A 35 -7.98 -28.27 -33.32
CA GLY A 35 -8.80 -27.18 -32.80
C GLY A 35 -8.69 -27.02 -31.28
N PHE A 36 -8.79 -28.12 -30.54
CA PHE A 36 -8.58 -28.09 -29.08
C PHE A 36 -7.15 -27.73 -28.69
N ALA A 37 -6.15 -28.23 -29.41
CA ALA A 37 -4.75 -27.91 -29.17
C ALA A 37 -4.49 -26.41 -29.36
N GLY A 38 -5.01 -25.82 -30.44
CA GLY A 38 -4.91 -24.39 -30.69
C GLY A 38 -5.65 -23.55 -29.64
N LEU A 39 -6.85 -23.95 -29.24
CA LEU A 39 -7.61 -23.27 -28.18
C LEU A 39 -6.86 -23.31 -26.83
N ALA A 40 -6.23 -24.44 -26.51
CA ALA A 40 -5.41 -24.60 -25.31
C ALA A 40 -4.18 -23.67 -25.33
N ILE A 41 -3.51 -23.56 -26.48
CA ILE A 41 -2.38 -22.63 -26.68
C ILE A 41 -2.83 -21.17 -26.50
N ASP A 42 -3.93 -20.77 -27.13
CA ASP A 42 -4.46 -19.41 -27.03
C ASP A 42 -4.81 -19.04 -25.60
N THR A 43 -5.55 -19.93 -24.94
CA THR A 43 -5.95 -19.73 -23.54
C THR A 43 -4.73 -19.65 -22.63
N GLY A 44 -3.75 -20.54 -22.81
CA GLY A 44 -2.51 -20.53 -22.04
C GLY A 44 -1.72 -19.24 -22.24
N ASN A 45 -1.60 -18.76 -23.47
CA ASN A 45 -0.92 -17.50 -23.79
C ASN A 45 -1.65 -16.29 -23.17
N LEU A 46 -2.97 -16.21 -23.29
CA LEU A 46 -3.76 -15.12 -22.72
C LEU A 46 -3.69 -15.09 -21.19
N MET A 47 -3.76 -16.26 -20.54
CA MET A 47 -3.62 -16.37 -19.09
C MET A 47 -2.21 -15.98 -18.62
N LEU A 48 -1.16 -16.38 -19.35
CA LEU A 48 0.21 -15.98 -19.07
C LEU A 48 0.35 -14.45 -19.14
N VAL A 49 -0.06 -13.83 -20.25
CA VAL A 49 0.02 -12.38 -20.42
C VAL A 49 -0.80 -11.64 -19.38
N ARG A 50 -2.00 -12.14 -19.03
CA ARG A 50 -2.82 -11.54 -17.97
C ARG A 50 -2.13 -11.58 -16.61
N ASN A 51 -1.46 -12.68 -16.27
CA ASN A 51 -0.72 -12.80 -15.01
C ASN A 51 0.51 -11.87 -14.99
N GLU A 52 1.22 -11.75 -16.11
CA GLU A 52 2.33 -10.79 -16.23
C GLU A 52 1.85 -9.34 -16.09
N LEU A 53 0.70 -9.00 -16.70
CA LEU A 53 0.08 -7.69 -16.53
C LEU A 53 -0.37 -7.44 -15.08
N GLN A 54 -0.90 -8.45 -14.39
CA GLN A 54 -1.29 -8.33 -12.99
C GLN A 54 -0.08 -8.07 -12.10
N ASN A 55 1.00 -8.85 -12.26
CA ASN A 55 2.24 -8.64 -11.52
C ASN A 55 2.81 -7.24 -11.76
N ALA A 56 2.75 -6.76 -13.00
CA ALA A 56 3.18 -5.41 -13.36
C ALA A 56 2.29 -4.33 -12.71
N ALA A 57 0.96 -4.51 -12.71
CA ALA A 57 0.02 -3.59 -12.10
C ALA A 57 0.21 -3.54 -10.57
N ASP A 58 0.34 -4.69 -9.91
CA ASP A 58 0.58 -4.81 -8.48
C ASP A 58 1.88 -4.11 -8.07
N ALA A 59 2.97 -4.38 -8.81
CA ALA A 59 4.27 -3.75 -8.56
C ALA A 59 4.24 -2.24 -8.80
N ALA A 60 3.60 -1.79 -9.88
CA ALA A 60 3.45 -0.37 -10.19
C ALA A 60 2.58 0.36 -9.16
N ALA A 61 1.48 -0.25 -8.71
CA ALA A 61 0.62 0.33 -7.70
C ALA A 61 1.36 0.51 -6.37
N LEU A 62 2.08 -0.53 -5.90
CA LEU A 62 2.89 -0.46 -4.68
C LEU A 62 4.02 0.58 -4.81
N ALA A 63 4.73 0.61 -5.93
CA ALA A 63 5.78 1.61 -6.18
C ALA A 63 5.22 3.04 -6.20
N GLY A 64 4.04 3.24 -6.79
CA GLY A 64 3.35 4.52 -6.84
C GLY A 64 3.07 5.10 -5.46
N THR A 65 2.72 4.26 -4.48
CA THR A 65 2.42 4.74 -3.13
C THR A 65 3.60 5.43 -2.43
N ALA A 66 4.84 5.07 -2.78
CA ALA A 66 6.04 5.74 -2.26
C ALA A 66 6.14 7.19 -2.71
N GLY A 67 5.48 7.56 -3.82
CA GLY A 67 5.44 8.93 -4.32
C GLY A 67 4.45 9.83 -3.61
N PHE A 68 3.56 9.34 -2.74
CA PHE A 68 2.59 10.19 -2.05
C PHE A 68 3.24 11.18 -1.06
N PHE A 69 4.33 10.79 -0.41
CA PHE A 69 5.04 11.59 0.59
C PHE A 69 6.55 11.40 0.39
N PRO A 70 7.14 11.99 -0.68
CA PRO A 70 8.57 11.89 -0.94
C PRO A 70 9.40 12.53 0.19
N GLU A 71 10.70 12.24 0.24
CA GLU A 71 11.60 12.81 1.25
C GLU A 71 11.49 14.35 1.26
N GLY A 72 11.32 14.92 2.46
CA GLY A 72 11.12 16.37 2.61
C GLY A 72 9.71 16.87 2.27
N HIS A 73 8.74 15.99 2.01
CA HIS A 73 7.35 16.36 1.82
C HIS A 73 6.73 16.85 3.12
N THR A 74 6.23 18.09 3.12
CA THR A 74 5.80 18.76 4.35
C THR A 74 4.28 18.96 4.45
N SER A 75 3.51 18.61 3.42
CA SER A 75 2.05 18.78 3.38
C SER A 75 1.30 17.56 3.92
N LYS A 76 0.08 17.76 4.46
CA LYS A 76 -0.88 16.68 4.75
C LYS A 76 -1.46 16.04 3.49
N ILE A 77 -1.55 16.82 2.41
CA ILE A 77 -2.13 16.39 1.14
C ILE A 77 -1.07 15.58 0.38
N PRO A 78 -1.37 14.35 -0.08
CA PRO A 78 -0.44 13.56 -0.89
C PRO A 78 0.02 14.29 -2.15
N ASP A 79 1.27 14.07 -2.55
CA ASP A 79 1.75 14.43 -3.87
C ASP A 79 1.28 13.40 -4.91
N TRP A 80 0.12 13.66 -5.49
CA TRP A 80 -0.48 12.82 -6.53
C TRP A 80 0.40 12.71 -7.77
N SER A 81 1.09 13.79 -8.15
CA SER A 81 1.91 13.83 -9.36
C SER A 81 3.17 12.99 -9.24
N SER A 82 3.82 13.03 -8.07
CA SER A 82 4.95 12.18 -7.73
C SER A 82 4.54 10.70 -7.67
N ALA A 83 3.37 10.41 -7.09
CA ALA A 83 2.83 9.05 -7.05
C ALA A 83 2.54 8.47 -8.45
N GLU A 84 1.94 9.26 -9.34
CA GLU A 84 1.69 8.87 -10.73
C GLU A 84 3.01 8.61 -11.49
N ALA A 85 4.01 9.48 -11.32
CA ALA A 85 5.31 9.30 -11.93
C ALA A 85 6.03 8.03 -11.43
N ALA A 86 5.97 7.76 -10.13
CA ALA A 86 6.54 6.55 -9.53
C ALA A 86 5.82 5.27 -10.00
N ALA A 87 4.49 5.31 -10.12
CA ALA A 87 3.72 4.19 -10.66
C ALA A 87 4.09 3.92 -12.13
N LEU A 88 4.16 4.95 -12.97
CA LEU A 88 4.56 4.81 -14.36
C LEU A 88 5.99 4.27 -14.52
N ALA A 89 6.93 4.72 -13.68
CA ALA A 89 8.27 4.15 -13.63
C ALA A 89 8.23 2.66 -13.28
N GLY A 90 7.37 2.26 -12.32
CA GLY A 90 7.12 0.86 -11.98
C GLY A 90 6.58 0.04 -13.17
N VAL A 91 5.65 0.60 -13.96
CA VAL A 91 5.14 -0.05 -15.19
C VAL A 91 6.28 -0.31 -16.18
N GLN A 92 7.15 0.68 -16.40
CA GLN A 92 8.23 0.63 -17.39
C GLN A 92 9.34 -0.39 -17.07
N LEU A 93 9.40 -0.88 -15.83
CA LEU A 93 10.31 -1.95 -15.41
C LEU A 93 9.81 -3.36 -15.76
N ASN A 94 8.58 -3.49 -16.25
CA ASN A 94 7.91 -4.77 -16.44
C ASN A 94 7.67 -5.12 -17.92
N LYS A 95 7.40 -6.40 -18.18
CA LYS A 95 7.08 -6.94 -19.50
C LYS A 95 5.85 -7.83 -19.44
N ALA A 96 5.07 -7.85 -20.53
CA ALA A 96 3.98 -8.81 -20.71
C ALA A 96 3.90 -9.33 -22.16
N GLY A 97 3.87 -10.64 -22.32
CA GLY A 97 3.95 -11.34 -23.61
C GLY A 97 5.19 -10.94 -24.40
N GLY A 98 6.33 -10.77 -23.70
CA GLY A 98 7.61 -10.37 -24.29
C GLY A 98 7.75 -8.88 -24.64
N VAL A 99 6.71 -8.07 -24.45
CA VAL A 99 6.72 -6.63 -24.74
C VAL A 99 7.02 -5.84 -23.46
N THR A 100 7.97 -4.89 -23.53
CA THR A 100 8.18 -3.92 -22.45
C THR A 100 6.99 -2.99 -22.37
N LEU A 101 6.42 -2.89 -21.17
CA LEU A 101 5.28 -2.01 -20.91
C LEU A 101 5.77 -0.55 -20.88
N SER A 102 4.97 0.36 -21.41
CA SER A 102 5.31 1.78 -21.50
C SER A 102 4.19 2.71 -21.04
N ASP A 103 2.98 2.18 -20.91
CA ASP A 103 1.75 2.93 -20.74
C ASP A 103 0.81 2.22 -19.78
N ALA A 104 0.08 2.99 -18.98
CA ALA A 104 -0.94 2.52 -18.05
C ALA A 104 -1.93 3.65 -17.74
N ASP A 105 -3.16 3.27 -17.46
CA ASP A 105 -4.15 4.17 -16.88
C ASP A 105 -3.92 4.22 -15.36
N ILE A 106 -3.60 5.40 -14.84
CA ILE A 106 -3.24 5.60 -13.43
C ILE A 106 -4.23 6.60 -12.85
N GLU A 107 -4.96 6.16 -11.83
CA GLU A 107 -5.89 6.99 -11.09
C GLU A 107 -5.41 7.13 -9.65
N THR A 108 -5.41 8.36 -9.13
CA THR A 108 -5.04 8.67 -7.75
C THR A 108 -6.21 9.28 -6.98
N GLY A 109 -6.26 9.01 -5.68
CA GLY A 109 -7.34 9.50 -4.84
C GLY A 109 -7.28 8.91 -3.44
N TYR A 110 -8.44 8.76 -2.83
CA TYR A 110 -8.56 8.19 -1.49
C TYR A 110 -9.31 6.86 -1.52
N TRP A 111 -8.96 5.99 -0.59
CA TRP A 111 -9.65 4.73 -0.35
C TRP A 111 -10.13 4.69 1.09
N ASN A 112 -11.43 4.48 1.28
CA ASN A 112 -11.97 4.30 2.62
C ASN A 112 -11.79 2.85 3.07
N LEU A 113 -11.15 2.63 4.21
CA LEU A 113 -10.87 1.29 4.73
C LEU A 113 -12.11 0.57 5.31
N SER A 114 -13.17 1.31 5.57
CA SER A 114 -14.38 0.85 6.28
C SER A 114 -15.64 0.86 5.41
N GLN A 115 -15.56 1.33 4.16
CA GLN A 115 -16.74 1.41 3.27
C GLN A 115 -17.19 0.03 2.77
N SER A 116 -18.50 -0.17 2.68
CA SER A 116 -19.10 -1.42 2.18
C SER A 116 -18.94 -1.61 0.67
N GLU A 117 -18.87 -0.52 -0.09
CA GLU A 117 -18.64 -0.51 -1.53
C GLU A 117 -17.21 -0.05 -1.79
N ALA A 118 -16.34 -0.98 -2.17
CA ALA A 118 -14.95 -0.72 -2.47
C ALA A 118 -14.83 0.18 -3.71
N GLY A 119 -14.04 1.26 -3.61
CA GLY A 119 -13.86 2.18 -4.73
C GLY A 119 -12.91 3.33 -4.41
N LEU A 120 -12.21 3.78 -5.45
CA LEU A 120 -11.35 4.96 -5.39
C LEU A 120 -12.22 6.23 -5.38
N GLN A 121 -12.05 7.04 -4.35
CA GLN A 121 -12.69 8.35 -4.20
C GLN A 121 -11.80 9.44 -4.77
N GLY A 122 -12.39 10.52 -5.27
CA GLY A 122 -11.64 11.60 -5.90
C GLY A 122 -10.71 12.35 -4.94
N GLN A 123 -9.66 12.99 -5.49
CA GLN A 123 -8.67 13.76 -4.73
C GLN A 123 -9.26 14.96 -3.95
N GLY A 124 -10.44 15.46 -4.36
CA GLY A 124 -11.06 16.67 -3.82
C GLY A 124 -11.94 16.47 -2.56
N ILE A 125 -12.01 15.26 -2.01
CA ILE A 125 -12.74 15.03 -0.76
C ILE A 125 -12.01 15.69 0.41
N THR A 126 -12.74 15.92 1.52
CA THR A 126 -12.11 16.13 2.83
C THR A 126 -11.96 14.77 3.49
N PRO A 127 -10.74 14.19 3.58
CA PRO A 127 -10.56 12.82 4.05
C PRO A 127 -10.99 12.69 5.52
N GLY A 128 -11.81 11.67 5.80
CA GLY A 128 -12.10 11.21 7.15
C GLY A 128 -10.95 10.39 7.76
N SER A 129 -11.17 9.85 8.96
CA SER A 129 -10.16 9.05 9.67
C SER A 129 -9.79 7.73 8.97
N GLU A 130 -10.69 7.22 8.14
CA GLU A 130 -10.55 5.95 7.41
C GLU A 130 -10.17 6.13 5.94
N ASP A 131 -10.08 7.38 5.46
CA ASP A 131 -9.75 7.70 4.08
C ASP A 131 -8.23 7.81 3.93
N VAL A 132 -7.64 6.84 3.25
CA VAL A 132 -6.20 6.75 3.06
C VAL A 132 -5.82 7.04 1.60
N PRO A 133 -4.65 7.66 1.34
CA PRO A 133 -4.16 7.86 -0.02
C PRO A 133 -4.04 6.54 -0.77
N ALA A 134 -4.54 6.53 -2.00
CA ALA A 134 -4.68 5.34 -2.83
C ALA A 134 -4.37 5.63 -4.30
N LEU A 135 -3.81 4.63 -4.97
CA LEU A 135 -3.44 4.71 -6.38
C LEU A 135 -3.86 3.41 -7.04
N LYS A 136 -4.61 3.52 -8.15
CA LYS A 136 -5.06 2.42 -8.99
C LYS A 136 -4.29 2.46 -10.30
N VAL A 137 -3.65 1.35 -10.65
CA VAL A 137 -2.98 1.15 -11.93
C VAL A 137 -3.77 0.13 -12.74
N ARG A 138 -4.11 0.48 -13.97
CA ARG A 138 -4.67 -0.45 -14.96
C ARG A 138 -3.74 -0.50 -16.17
N ILE A 139 -3.25 -1.70 -16.47
CA ILE A 139 -2.37 -1.94 -17.60
C ILE A 139 -3.12 -2.79 -18.62
N SER A 140 -3.08 -2.39 -19.89
CA SER A 140 -3.70 -3.13 -20.98
C SER A 140 -2.75 -3.36 -22.15
N ARG A 141 -2.84 -4.55 -22.75
CA ARG A 141 -2.37 -4.82 -24.11
C ARG A 141 -3.58 -4.77 -25.04
N SER A 142 -3.72 -3.65 -25.73
CA SER A 142 -4.86 -3.33 -26.59
C SER A 142 -4.39 -2.45 -27.76
N ALA A 143 -5.27 -2.19 -28.72
CA ALA A 143 -4.93 -1.34 -29.87
C ALA A 143 -4.36 0.02 -29.40
N GLY A 144 -3.11 0.32 -29.79
CA GLY A 144 -2.41 1.55 -29.42
C GLY A 144 -1.68 1.54 -28.06
N SER A 145 -1.79 0.48 -27.25
CA SER A 145 -1.13 0.40 -25.95
C SER A 145 -0.29 -0.89 -25.81
N ASN A 146 0.88 -0.77 -25.20
CA ASN A 146 1.77 -1.87 -24.80
C ASN A 146 1.97 -2.97 -25.88
N GLY A 147 2.23 -2.54 -27.12
CA GLY A 147 2.51 -3.44 -28.25
C GLY A 147 1.29 -4.12 -28.86
N GLY A 148 0.08 -3.63 -28.60
CA GLY A 148 -1.14 -4.11 -29.26
C GLY A 148 -1.77 -5.33 -28.59
N PRO A 149 -2.95 -5.76 -29.09
CA PRO A 149 -3.67 -6.91 -28.57
C PRO A 149 -2.87 -8.20 -28.73
N VAL A 150 -3.10 -9.16 -27.82
CA VAL A 150 -2.39 -10.43 -27.79
C VAL A 150 -2.88 -11.33 -28.94
N SER A 151 -1.98 -11.80 -29.78
CA SER A 151 -2.31 -12.69 -30.89
C SER A 151 -2.83 -14.03 -30.41
N THR A 152 -3.81 -14.56 -31.13
CA THR A 152 -4.41 -15.88 -30.96
C THR A 152 -4.16 -16.70 -32.24
N PHE A 153 -3.79 -17.96 -32.07
CA PHE A 153 -3.55 -18.91 -33.14
C PHE A 153 -4.85 -19.56 -33.63
N PHE A 154 -5.63 -20.15 -32.72
CA PHE A 154 -6.91 -20.78 -33.06
C PHE A 154 -8.02 -19.75 -33.24
N GLY A 155 -8.05 -18.72 -32.42
CA GLY A 155 -8.98 -17.60 -32.55
C GLY A 155 -8.93 -16.96 -33.95
N ALA A 156 -7.77 -16.93 -34.60
CA ALA A 156 -7.62 -16.45 -35.98
C ALA A 156 -8.49 -17.21 -36.99
N PHE A 157 -8.64 -18.53 -36.82
CA PHE A 157 -9.53 -19.34 -37.66
C PHE A 157 -11.01 -18.98 -37.50
N LEU A 158 -11.37 -18.41 -36.34
CA LEU A 158 -12.72 -17.94 -36.01
C LEU A 158 -12.90 -16.42 -36.24
N GLY A 159 -11.96 -15.76 -36.91
CA GLY A 159 -12.01 -14.31 -37.17
C GLY A 159 -11.63 -13.43 -35.98
N LYS A 160 -11.08 -14.01 -34.91
CA LYS A 160 -10.59 -13.34 -33.71
C LYS A 160 -9.09 -13.56 -33.56
N GLY A 161 -8.29 -13.01 -34.46
CA GLY A 161 -6.82 -13.21 -34.51
C GLY A 161 -6.02 -12.50 -33.41
N SER A 162 -6.68 -11.70 -32.58
CA SER A 162 -6.11 -11.11 -31.38
C SER A 162 -7.20 -10.74 -30.37
N LEU A 163 -6.81 -10.60 -29.11
CA LEU A 163 -7.69 -10.19 -28.01
C LEU A 163 -7.00 -9.16 -27.12
N ASP A 164 -7.78 -8.20 -26.63
CA ASP A 164 -7.33 -7.25 -25.62
C ASP A 164 -7.24 -7.96 -24.26
N VAL A 165 -6.17 -7.68 -23.52
CA VAL A 165 -5.97 -8.21 -22.17
C VAL A 165 -5.59 -7.06 -21.25
N SER A 166 -6.25 -6.98 -20.09
CA SER A 166 -5.92 -5.98 -19.07
C SER A 166 -5.91 -6.60 -17.67
N ALA A 167 -5.16 -5.94 -16.79
CA ALA A 167 -5.14 -6.20 -15.37
C ALA A 167 -5.11 -4.88 -14.61
N GLU A 168 -5.60 -4.89 -13.37
CA GLU A 168 -5.64 -3.71 -12.52
C GLU A 168 -5.30 -4.04 -11.08
N ALA A 169 -4.73 -3.06 -10.38
CA ALA A 169 -4.33 -3.17 -9.00
C ALA A 169 -4.49 -1.82 -8.31
N THR A 170 -4.99 -1.84 -7.08
CA THR A 170 -5.08 -0.64 -6.24
C THR A 170 -4.20 -0.83 -5.02
N ALA A 171 -3.33 0.14 -4.74
CA ALA A 171 -2.50 0.16 -3.55
C ALA A 171 -2.85 1.36 -2.67
N VAL A 172 -2.73 1.17 -1.35
CA VAL A 172 -2.99 2.20 -0.35
C VAL A 172 -1.79 2.40 0.55
N LEU A 173 -1.59 3.64 1.00
CA LEU A 173 -0.60 3.98 2.03
C LEU A 173 -1.32 4.29 3.34
N VAL A 174 -1.06 3.48 4.36
CA VAL A 174 -1.84 3.42 5.59
C VAL A 174 -0.99 3.72 6.83
N SER A 175 -1.64 4.27 7.85
CA SER A 175 -1.03 4.54 9.16
C SER A 175 -0.89 3.24 9.98
N PRO A 176 0.13 3.15 10.86
CA PRO A 176 0.25 2.06 11.81
C PRO A 176 -0.92 2.04 12.81
N GLY A 177 -1.57 0.89 12.94
CA GLY A 177 -2.53 0.60 13.99
C GLY A 177 -1.91 0.00 15.25
N SER A 178 -0.62 -0.36 15.21
CA SER A 178 0.17 -0.74 16.37
C SER A 178 1.64 -0.45 16.15
N VAL A 179 2.37 -0.31 17.25
CA VAL A 179 3.82 -0.14 17.28
C VAL A 179 4.44 -1.13 18.27
N GLU A 180 5.59 -1.69 17.91
CA GLU A 180 6.30 -2.66 18.74
C GLU A 180 6.91 -2.01 19.99
N ALA A 181 7.36 -2.86 20.91
CA ALA A 181 8.13 -2.40 22.08
C ALA A 181 9.40 -1.63 21.66
N GLY A 182 9.72 -0.57 22.39
CA GLY A 182 10.90 0.26 22.21
C GLY A 182 10.78 1.37 21.18
N MET A 183 9.64 1.50 20.49
CA MET A 183 9.46 2.46 19.40
C MET A 183 8.97 3.84 19.87
N LEU A 184 8.19 3.89 20.95
CA LEU A 184 7.57 5.12 21.43
C LEU A 184 8.41 5.86 22.44
N PHE A 185 8.51 7.17 22.25
CA PHE A 185 8.98 8.11 23.24
C PHE A 185 7.88 8.39 24.27
N PRO A 186 8.18 8.49 25.58
CA PRO A 186 7.17 8.51 26.65
C PRO A 186 6.49 9.87 26.84
N VAL A 187 6.07 10.49 25.75
CA VAL A 187 5.24 11.69 25.71
C VAL A 187 4.05 11.41 24.80
N ALA A 188 2.85 11.65 25.30
CA ALA A 188 1.62 11.57 24.52
C ALA A 188 1.22 12.97 24.04
N VAL A 189 0.75 13.07 22.80
CA VAL A 189 0.26 14.30 22.17
C VAL A 189 -1.25 14.18 22.00
N SER A 190 -2.01 15.26 22.25
CA SER A 190 -3.46 15.21 22.05
C SER A 190 -3.82 15.19 20.55
N LYS A 191 -4.94 14.56 20.21
CA LYS A 191 -5.48 14.53 18.85
C LYS A 191 -5.69 15.95 18.29
N ALA A 192 -6.22 16.86 19.11
CA ALA A 192 -6.43 18.25 18.71
C ALA A 192 -5.10 18.94 18.30
N GLN A 193 -4.02 18.70 19.05
CA GLN A 193 -2.72 19.28 18.77
C GLN A 193 -2.06 18.64 17.55
N ALA A 194 -2.16 17.31 17.41
CA ALA A 194 -1.73 16.61 16.20
C ALA A 194 -2.48 17.13 14.96
N ASP A 195 -3.80 17.25 15.03
CA ASP A 195 -4.64 17.77 13.94
C ASP A 195 -4.30 19.23 13.61
N GLN A 196 -3.94 20.05 14.59
CA GLN A 196 -3.59 21.46 14.40
C GLN A 196 -2.24 21.64 13.71
N TYR A 197 -1.20 20.90 14.13
CA TYR A 197 0.18 21.18 13.73
C TYR A 197 0.75 20.20 12.69
N TRP A 198 0.21 18.99 12.57
CA TRP A 198 0.70 18.01 11.60
C TRP A 198 0.63 18.55 10.17
N GLY A 199 1.56 18.17 9.29
CA GLY A 199 1.61 18.58 7.89
C GLY A 199 1.54 20.10 7.60
N ILE A 200 1.89 20.94 8.59
CA ILE A 200 2.21 22.36 8.35
C ILE A 200 3.74 22.50 8.27
N PRO A 201 4.30 22.83 7.10
CA PRO A 201 5.74 22.90 6.89
C PRO A 201 6.44 23.89 7.82
N GLY A 202 7.49 23.45 8.51
CA GLY A 202 8.37 24.32 9.29
C GLY A 202 7.72 24.98 10.52
N VAL A 203 6.53 24.52 10.93
CA VAL A 203 5.89 24.98 12.16
C VAL A 203 6.35 24.12 13.32
N SER A 204 7.08 24.76 14.22
CA SER A 204 7.54 24.17 15.47
C SER A 204 6.55 24.51 16.59
N PHE A 205 6.35 23.58 17.51
CA PHE A 205 5.47 23.73 18.66
C PHE A 205 6.19 23.26 19.95
N ARG A 206 5.63 23.66 21.09
CA ARG A 206 6.19 23.36 22.41
C ARG A 206 5.39 22.26 23.09
N ILE A 207 6.09 21.19 23.47
CA ILE A 207 5.54 20.15 24.33
C ILE A 207 6.00 20.43 25.76
N CYS A 208 5.05 20.77 26.60
CA CYS A 208 5.26 21.05 28.01
C CYS A 208 4.12 20.42 28.81
N SER A 209 4.31 20.25 30.12
CA SER A 209 3.30 19.57 30.94
C SER A 209 2.02 20.40 31.07
N VAL A 210 0.88 19.77 30.77
CA VAL A 210 -0.45 20.35 31.00
C VAL A 210 -0.80 20.56 32.47
N TYR A 211 -0.04 19.96 33.41
CA TYR A 211 -0.32 20.05 34.84
C TYR A 211 0.01 21.44 35.43
N ASP A 212 0.88 22.20 34.77
CA ASP A 212 1.22 23.56 35.18
C ASP A 212 1.12 24.55 33.99
N PRO A 213 -0.10 24.79 33.49
CA PRO A 213 -0.33 25.58 32.28
C PRO A 213 -0.03 27.07 32.50
N LYS A 214 0.11 27.52 33.76
CA LYS A 214 0.33 28.93 34.11
C LYS A 214 1.73 29.42 33.77
N HIS A 215 2.67 28.51 33.54
CA HIS A 215 4.06 28.87 33.29
C HIS A 215 4.44 28.83 31.81
N CYS A 216 3.70 28.10 30.97
CA CYS A 216 3.93 28.04 29.54
C CYS A 216 2.87 28.87 28.81
N GLU A 217 3.29 29.94 28.12
CA GLU A 217 2.40 30.91 27.46
C GLU A 217 1.65 30.33 26.24
N GLU A 218 2.00 29.13 25.80
CA GLU A 218 1.41 28.41 24.67
C GLU A 218 0.65 27.17 25.18
N GLU A 219 -0.39 26.74 24.44
CA GLU A 219 -1.12 25.51 24.75
C GLU A 219 -0.17 24.31 24.78
N ALA A 220 -0.06 23.68 25.95
CA ALA A 220 0.76 22.50 26.16
C ALA A 220 0.36 21.37 25.21
N ALA A 221 1.24 21.02 24.28
CA ALA A 221 0.93 20.06 23.22
C ALA A 221 0.91 18.58 23.67
N GLY A 222 1.34 18.25 24.89
CA GLY A 222 1.44 16.86 25.34
C GLY A 222 1.75 16.68 26.81
N GLN A 223 1.86 15.43 27.27
CA GLN A 223 2.15 15.07 28.66
C GLN A 223 2.92 13.75 28.76
N TRP A 224 3.69 13.59 29.84
CA TRP A 224 4.41 12.35 30.12
C TRP A 224 3.46 11.14 30.25
N THR A 225 3.86 10.01 29.70
CA THR A 225 3.11 8.75 29.78
C THR A 225 4.01 7.59 30.21
N SER A 226 3.48 6.75 31.09
CA SER A 226 4.07 5.45 31.46
C SER A 226 3.44 4.29 30.69
N PHE A 227 2.80 4.59 29.55
CA PHE A 227 2.10 3.64 28.68
C PHE A 227 1.07 2.81 29.46
N GLN A 228 1.10 1.49 29.37
CA GLN A 228 0.05 0.64 29.94
C GLN A 228 0.14 0.48 31.48
N VAL A 229 1.12 1.11 32.15
CA VAL A 229 1.32 1.01 33.60
C VAL A 229 0.98 2.31 34.28
N ASP A 230 0.18 2.28 35.36
CA ASP A 230 0.01 3.42 36.27
C ASP A 230 1.27 3.58 37.14
N ALA A 231 2.17 4.43 36.67
CA ALA A 231 3.37 4.81 37.39
C ALA A 231 3.52 6.32 37.30
N ASN A 232 3.70 7.00 38.44
CA ASN A 232 3.74 8.47 38.54
C ASN A 232 5.09 8.95 39.10
N ASN A 233 6.19 8.43 38.56
CA ASN A 233 7.52 8.69 39.09
C ASN A 233 8.58 8.86 38.00
N VAL A 234 9.49 9.80 38.25
CA VAL A 234 10.62 10.16 37.37
C VAL A 234 11.50 8.96 36.98
N PRO A 235 11.89 8.04 37.88
CA PRO A 235 12.69 6.87 37.49
C PRO A 235 12.05 6.03 36.38
N THR A 236 10.74 5.79 36.43
CA THR A 236 10.03 5.05 35.39
C THR A 236 10.13 5.75 34.04
N ILE A 237 9.78 7.04 33.95
CA ILE A 237 9.81 7.74 32.66
C ILE A 237 11.24 7.89 32.14
N ARG A 238 12.22 8.12 33.01
CA ARG A 238 13.62 8.17 32.61
C ARG A 238 14.08 6.86 31.97
N ASP A 239 13.63 5.72 32.49
CA ASP A 239 13.90 4.42 31.87
C ASP A 239 13.22 4.30 30.49
N LEU A 240 11.95 4.73 30.38
CA LEU A 240 11.22 4.76 29.11
C LEU A 240 11.83 5.73 28.08
N ILE A 241 12.47 6.83 28.49
CA ILE A 241 13.19 7.73 27.57
C ILE A 241 14.39 6.99 26.93
N ALA A 242 15.03 6.09 27.68
CA ALA A 242 16.17 5.32 27.20
C ALA A 242 15.75 4.10 26.37
N ASN A 243 14.67 3.43 26.78
CA ASN A 243 14.29 2.10 26.29
C ASN A 243 13.01 2.07 25.45
N GLY A 244 12.22 3.14 25.45
CA GLY A 244 10.90 3.22 24.80
C GLY A 244 9.78 2.49 25.57
N ASN A 245 8.64 2.27 24.90
CA ASN A 245 7.52 1.50 25.46
C ASN A 245 7.91 0.03 25.74
N PRO A 246 7.56 -0.53 26.91
CA PRO A 246 8.00 -1.88 27.29
C PRO A 246 7.26 -3.00 26.55
N THR A 247 6.05 -2.71 26.07
CA THR A 247 5.13 -3.62 25.39
C THR A 247 4.57 -2.94 24.15
N PRO A 248 4.14 -3.69 23.13
CA PRO A 248 3.46 -3.11 21.98
C PRO A 248 2.25 -2.27 22.40
N VAL A 249 2.02 -1.18 21.68
CA VAL A 249 0.88 -0.28 21.89
C VAL A 249 0.08 -0.20 20.60
N ALA A 250 -1.23 -0.41 20.68
CA ALA A 250 -2.15 -0.35 19.55
C ALA A 250 -3.10 0.86 19.62
N VAL A 251 -3.62 1.26 18.46
CA VAL A 251 -4.78 2.16 18.39
C VAL A 251 -5.96 1.49 19.10
N GLY A 252 -6.60 2.21 20.01
CA GLY A 252 -7.64 1.72 20.91
C GLY A 252 -7.13 1.30 22.30
N ASP A 253 -5.82 1.05 22.45
CA ASP A 253 -5.25 0.79 23.78
C ASP A 253 -5.35 2.01 24.68
N GLN A 254 -5.40 1.75 25.98
CA GLN A 254 -5.37 2.78 27.00
C GLN A 254 -3.94 3.00 27.49
N ILE A 255 -3.47 4.24 27.50
CA ILE A 255 -2.18 4.61 28.10
C ILE A 255 -2.38 5.59 29.26
N TRP A 256 -1.54 5.44 30.29
CA TRP A 256 -1.56 6.24 31.50
C TRP A 256 -0.86 7.58 31.27
N ILE A 257 -1.58 8.67 31.51
CA ILE A 257 -1.04 10.03 31.46
C ILE A 257 -0.72 10.46 32.88
N GLN A 258 0.55 10.74 33.15
CA GLN A 258 0.98 11.09 34.49
C GLN A 258 0.45 12.47 34.94
N PRO A 259 0.18 12.66 36.24
CA PRO A 259 0.07 13.99 36.84
C PRO A 259 1.44 14.59 37.10
N GLY A 260 1.47 15.90 37.32
CA GLY A 260 2.70 16.62 37.64
C GLY A 260 3.50 17.04 36.41
N THR A 261 4.42 17.97 36.63
CA THR A 261 5.31 18.53 35.59
C THR A 261 6.52 17.63 35.30
N GLU A 262 6.97 16.89 36.32
CA GLU A 262 8.18 16.05 36.29
C GLU A 262 9.39 16.76 35.65
N ALA A 263 9.66 17.99 36.08
CA ALA A 263 10.59 18.92 35.43
C ALA A 263 12.04 18.41 35.27
N SER A 264 12.48 17.42 36.04
CA SER A 264 13.81 16.79 35.88
C SER A 264 13.91 15.91 34.64
N LEU A 265 12.79 15.41 34.09
CA LEU A 265 12.81 14.53 32.91
C LEU A 265 13.32 15.23 31.65
N TYR A 266 13.08 16.53 31.51
CA TYR A 266 13.60 17.35 30.41
C TYR A 266 15.13 17.29 30.32
N ASP A 267 15.83 17.04 31.43
CA ASP A 267 17.29 16.93 31.43
C ASP A 267 17.78 15.69 30.67
N HIS A 268 16.94 14.66 30.57
CA HIS A 268 17.20 13.40 29.88
C HIS A 268 16.76 13.37 28.41
N VAL A 269 16.14 14.44 27.91
CA VAL A 269 15.75 14.54 26.50
C VAL A 269 16.92 15.05 25.65
N THR A 270 17.19 14.33 24.56
CA THR A 270 18.30 14.62 23.64
C THR A 270 17.77 15.32 22.37
N PRO A 271 18.17 16.57 22.10
CA PRO A 271 17.85 17.26 20.84
C PRO A 271 18.45 16.57 19.61
N GLY A 272 17.89 16.87 18.43
CA GLY A 272 18.33 16.34 17.14
C GLY A 272 17.89 14.90 16.86
N ARG A 273 16.99 14.34 17.66
CA ARG A 273 16.45 12.98 17.47
C ARG A 273 15.06 13.01 16.85
N ASP A 274 14.83 12.06 15.96
CA ASP A 274 13.50 11.68 15.51
C ASP A 274 12.92 10.67 16.49
N VAL A 275 11.68 10.91 16.92
CA VAL A 275 10.97 10.06 17.86
C VAL A 275 9.54 9.85 17.42
N LEU A 276 8.96 8.71 17.79
CA LEU A 276 7.56 8.40 17.57
C LEU A 276 6.79 8.58 18.88
N MET A 277 5.64 9.24 18.84
CA MET A 277 4.78 9.48 19.99
C MET A 277 3.41 8.89 19.76
N ALA A 278 2.75 8.50 20.86
CA ALA A 278 1.33 8.15 20.82
C ALA A 278 0.50 9.43 20.71
N VAL A 279 -0.46 9.43 19.80
CA VAL A 279 -1.54 10.42 19.75
C VAL A 279 -2.71 9.86 20.53
N VAL A 280 -3.22 10.64 21.48
CA VAL A 280 -4.34 10.26 22.34
C VAL A 280 -5.54 11.16 22.09
N GLU A 281 -6.77 10.62 22.27
CA GLU A 281 -8.00 11.37 21.97
C GLU A 281 -8.05 12.72 22.70
N TYR A 282 -7.66 12.72 23.97
CA TYR A 282 -7.51 13.90 24.81
C TYR A 282 -6.40 13.66 25.84
N ILE A 283 -5.94 14.75 26.47
CA ILE A 283 -5.00 14.67 27.59
C ILE A 283 -5.80 14.89 28.87
N ASP A 284 -5.83 13.87 29.73
CA ASP A 284 -6.37 13.94 31.09
C ASP A 284 -5.33 13.36 32.05
N THR A 285 -4.90 14.12 33.04
CA THR A 285 -3.80 13.71 33.93
C THR A 285 -4.30 12.78 35.03
N HIS A 286 -3.48 11.80 35.42
CA HIS A 286 -3.87 10.78 36.39
C HIS A 286 -5.03 9.90 35.89
N ALA A 287 -5.00 9.60 34.59
CA ALA A 287 -6.02 8.84 33.92
C ALA A 287 -5.42 7.97 32.81
N TYR A 288 -6.15 6.91 32.49
CA TYR A 288 -5.96 6.15 31.25
C TYR A 288 -6.73 6.84 30.13
N VAL A 289 -6.06 7.06 28.99
CA VAL A 289 -6.65 7.69 27.81
C VAL A 289 -6.44 6.81 26.57
N PRO A 290 -7.40 6.78 25.63
CA PRO A 290 -7.29 5.98 24.41
C PRO A 290 -6.24 6.55 23.45
N VAL A 291 -5.39 5.67 22.93
CA VAL A 291 -4.52 5.93 21.78
C VAL A 291 -5.36 5.91 20.50
N VAL A 292 -5.19 6.94 19.68
CA VAL A 292 -5.90 7.07 18.40
C VAL A 292 -4.99 6.99 17.19
N GLY A 293 -3.68 7.19 17.36
CA GLY A 293 -2.70 7.08 16.29
C GLY A 293 -1.28 7.28 16.78
N PHE A 294 -0.35 7.39 15.84
CA PHE A 294 1.07 7.59 16.13
C PHE A 294 1.65 8.67 15.24
N VAL A 295 2.43 9.56 15.84
CA VAL A 295 2.97 10.73 15.16
C VAL A 295 4.48 10.80 15.35
N PRO A 296 5.27 10.88 14.26
CA PRO A 296 6.70 11.08 14.36
C PRO A 296 7.02 12.57 14.39
N LEU A 297 8.03 12.94 15.18
CA LEU A 297 8.52 14.31 15.24
C LEU A 297 10.02 14.36 15.42
N ARG A 298 10.60 15.50 15.07
CA ARG A 298 11.98 15.84 15.33
C ARG A 298 12.07 16.76 16.53
N ILE A 299 12.86 16.38 17.52
CA ILE A 299 13.18 17.23 18.67
C ILE A 299 14.24 18.24 18.23
N GLU A 300 13.90 19.52 18.19
CA GLU A 300 14.82 20.59 17.76
C GLU A 300 15.69 21.07 18.93
N SER A 301 15.05 21.32 20.08
CA SER A 301 15.71 21.82 21.27
C SER A 301 14.90 21.49 22.52
N VAL A 302 15.54 21.60 23.69
CA VAL A 302 14.89 21.38 24.98
C VAL A 302 15.25 22.54 25.90
N ASN A 303 14.23 23.26 26.38
CA ASN A 303 14.43 24.26 27.42
C ASN A 303 14.39 23.59 28.79
N LYS A 304 15.53 23.59 29.47
CA LYS A 304 15.74 22.94 30.77
C LYS A 304 15.73 23.92 31.94
N THR A 305 15.51 25.20 31.67
CA THR A 305 15.74 26.31 32.61
C THR A 305 14.49 27.15 32.79
N GLY A 306 14.42 27.88 33.91
CA GLY A 306 13.25 28.72 34.21
C GLY A 306 12.04 27.91 34.67
N LYS A 307 10.88 28.59 34.73
CA LYS A 307 9.63 28.00 35.26
C LYS A 307 8.87 27.16 34.23
N CYS A 308 9.03 27.44 32.94
CA CYS A 308 8.49 26.61 31.85
C CYS A 308 9.62 25.86 31.18
N LYS A 309 9.67 24.56 31.45
CA LYS A 309 10.49 23.62 30.70
C LYS A 309 9.64 23.02 29.58
N TYR A 310 10.22 22.88 28.40
CA TYR A 310 9.52 22.39 27.23
C TYR A 310 10.47 21.73 26.24
N ILE A 311 9.90 20.85 25.42
CA ILE A 311 10.54 20.28 24.24
C ILE A 311 10.03 21.08 23.04
N GLN A 312 10.93 21.68 22.26
CA GLN A 312 10.59 22.30 20.97
C GLN A 312 10.72 21.23 19.89
N ALA A 313 9.67 21.05 19.09
CA ALA A 313 9.62 20.02 18.06
C ALA A 313 8.82 20.47 16.84
N HIS A 314 9.05 19.81 15.71
CA HIS A 314 8.15 19.84 14.54
C HIS A 314 7.83 18.43 14.10
N PHE A 315 6.64 18.23 13.55
CA PHE A 315 6.25 16.94 12.99
C PHE A 315 7.02 16.65 11.71
N ILE A 316 7.37 15.37 11.52
CA ILE A 316 7.97 14.88 10.28
C ILE A 316 6.97 13.97 9.57
N ASN A 317 7.09 13.87 8.25
CA ASN A 317 6.19 13.07 7.43
C ASN A 317 6.95 11.95 6.72
N ASP A 318 8.02 11.41 7.30
CA ASP A 318 8.78 10.28 6.74
C ASP A 318 9.32 9.39 7.84
N PHE A 319 8.42 8.62 8.45
CA PHE A 319 8.79 7.64 9.47
C PHE A 319 8.23 6.26 9.11
N PRO A 320 9.01 5.46 8.37
CA PRO A 320 8.62 4.12 8.00
C PRO A 320 8.68 3.20 9.23
N LEU A 321 7.59 2.47 9.44
CA LEU A 321 7.54 1.35 10.37
C LEU A 321 7.59 0.05 9.60
N VAL A 322 8.19 -0.98 10.20
CA VAL A 322 8.46 -2.25 9.53
C VAL A 322 7.20 -3.10 9.43
N ASP A 323 6.31 -3.04 10.43
CA ASP A 323 5.13 -3.89 10.55
C ASP A 323 3.96 -3.15 11.21
N GLY A 324 2.74 -3.64 10.99
CA GLY A 324 1.53 -3.20 11.68
C GLY A 324 0.25 -3.49 10.91
N ASN A 325 -0.88 -3.64 11.60
CA ASN A 325 -2.20 -3.57 10.95
C ASN A 325 -2.56 -2.10 10.73
N PRO A 326 -3.29 -1.71 9.68
CA PRO A 326 -3.69 -0.32 9.51
C PRO A 326 -4.78 0.09 10.49
N ALA A 327 -4.58 1.20 11.19
CA ALA A 327 -5.64 1.86 11.94
C ALA A 327 -5.30 3.33 12.21
N GLY A 328 -6.35 4.11 12.47
CA GLY A 328 -6.23 5.48 12.94
C GLY A 328 -5.90 6.52 11.86
N PRO A 329 -6.08 7.82 12.17
CA PRO A 329 -5.80 8.91 11.27
C PRO A 329 -4.31 9.00 10.92
N LYS A 330 -4.03 9.59 9.76
CA LYS A 330 -2.67 9.79 9.29
C LYS A 330 -1.99 10.93 10.02
N TYR A 331 -0.87 10.62 10.68
CA TYR A 331 0.01 11.62 11.30
C TYR A 331 1.47 11.48 10.85
N GLY A 332 1.72 10.96 9.65
CA GLY A 332 3.09 10.94 9.08
C GLY A 332 3.94 9.72 9.44
N ALA A 333 3.45 8.80 10.26
CA ALA A 333 3.97 7.44 10.35
C ALA A 333 3.20 6.52 9.39
N TRP A 334 3.88 5.56 8.78
CA TRP A 334 3.25 4.58 7.88
C TRP A 334 3.90 3.22 7.97
N ILE A 335 3.13 2.20 7.59
CA ILE A 335 3.59 0.83 7.37
C ILE A 335 3.77 0.58 5.87
N PRO A 336 4.39 -0.55 5.45
CA PRO A 336 4.54 -0.86 4.04
C PRO A 336 3.19 -0.84 3.31
N PRO A 337 3.16 -0.32 2.07
CA PRO A 337 1.93 -0.21 1.30
C PRO A 337 1.33 -1.58 1.01
N ARG A 338 0.01 -1.62 0.85
CA ARG A 338 -0.73 -2.86 0.63
C ARG A 338 -1.70 -2.74 -0.54
N LEU A 339 -1.92 -3.87 -1.21
CA LEU A 339 -2.94 -4.00 -2.24
C LEU A 339 -4.33 -4.12 -1.61
N VAL A 340 -5.30 -3.43 -2.19
CA VAL A 340 -6.73 -3.52 -1.85
C VAL A 340 -7.50 -3.97 -3.08
N ARG A 341 -8.67 -4.58 -2.84
CA ARG A 341 -9.60 -5.05 -3.86
C ARG A 341 -10.99 -4.50 -3.61
#